data_AF-A0A2N2MMH7-F1
#
_entry.id   AF-A0A2N2MMH7-F1
#
_cell.length_a   1.000
_cell.length_b   1.000
_cell.length_c   1.000
_cell.angle_alpha   90.00
_cell.angle_beta   90.00
_cell.angle_gamma   90.00
#
_symmetry.space_group_name_H-M   'P 1'
#
loop_
_entity.id
_entity.type
_entity.pdbx_description
1 polymer ?
#
loop_
_entity_poly.entity_id
_entity_poly.type
_entity_poly.pdbx_seq_one_letter_code
_entity_poly.pdbx_strand_id
1 'polypeptide(L)'
;MNQETKKQINAKYERKLMNGERFWPDSIYKDAIVALGLFLLLIVLATFVGVHDSPKADPSDSSYVPRPEWYFMFLFKFLALYGQIPGIGKIEWIATVLIPGIAIGILTLLPFIDRSPRRYYAKRALPLAIMFIMVVGMVLLTMLADYITEVDQDLGKQTALVQAIVGWGLPGIKPNGSNLAGITQLIATIVIPIVAYILFVAMAYLLREKAVRAIIITAGGSSVLMVAFTALAMYMFPLPSKEIVEVPTGLAEQISAGQDLYSIHCVECHGDDGKVEEITGVEGLEGKKISIINSKDVLYTVNDASMAEIIAYGRPDSGMNPFGKAYNPEGLSRSEIDYLVTFMRYSWDDRFEAPYIPPLYPELAEGEVPTYSLHIQPIVKRYCISCHRPGKDSNNYFMDSYENILSSGDNADKNVIAGDMNSHLLLTIQYQPILDTDGSVLVGEMPPSRQLKPDIIDVFVRWVMGGMPE
;
A
#
# COMPACT_ATOMS: atom_id res chain seq x y z
N MET A 1 -14.86 -62.81 -5.04
CA MET A 1 -16.21 -62.20 -5.06
C MET A 1 -17.22 -63.29 -5.39
N ASN A 2 -18.23 -63.50 -4.54
CA ASN A 2 -19.21 -64.58 -4.68
C ASN A 2 -20.18 -64.33 -5.87
N GLN A 3 -20.73 -65.38 -6.49
CA GLN A 3 -21.62 -65.25 -7.66
C GLN A 3 -22.91 -64.47 -7.35
N GLU A 4 -23.43 -64.63 -6.14
CA GLU A 4 -24.63 -63.94 -5.68
C GLU A 4 -24.42 -62.41 -5.58
N THR A 5 -23.21 -61.99 -5.15
CA THR A 5 -22.82 -60.58 -5.12
C THR A 5 -22.76 -59.98 -6.53
N LYS A 6 -22.29 -60.75 -7.53
CA LYS A 6 -22.31 -60.31 -8.94
C LYS A 6 -23.72 -60.06 -9.45
N LYS A 7 -24.66 -60.98 -9.18
CA LYS A 7 -26.07 -60.82 -9.58
C LYS A 7 -26.70 -59.58 -8.93
N GLN A 8 -26.47 -59.36 -7.64
CA GLN A 8 -26.99 -58.19 -6.93
C GLN A 8 -26.43 -56.87 -7.48
N ILE A 9 -25.14 -56.83 -7.83
CA ILE A 9 -24.51 -55.65 -8.46
C ILE A 9 -25.11 -55.38 -9.84
N ASN A 10 -25.28 -56.41 -10.67
CA ASN A 10 -25.87 -56.25 -12.01
C ASN A 10 -27.32 -55.79 -11.94
N ALA A 11 -28.14 -56.37 -11.06
CA ALA A 11 -29.53 -55.94 -10.87
C ALA A 11 -29.64 -54.50 -10.34
N LYS A 12 -28.65 -54.04 -9.56
CA LYS A 12 -28.56 -52.64 -9.12
C LYS A 12 -28.10 -51.71 -10.26
N TYR A 13 -27.19 -52.19 -11.11
CA TYR A 13 -26.71 -51.47 -12.28
C TYR A 13 -27.85 -51.27 -13.31
N GLU A 14 -28.59 -52.33 -13.65
CA GLU A 14 -29.74 -52.24 -14.55
C GLU A 14 -30.82 -51.30 -14.01
N ARG A 15 -31.16 -51.37 -12.72
CA ARG A 15 -32.08 -50.39 -12.10
C ARG A 15 -31.59 -48.94 -12.21
N LYS A 16 -30.29 -48.71 -12.12
CA LYS A 16 -29.73 -47.35 -12.30
C LYS A 16 -29.69 -46.91 -13.75
N LEU A 17 -29.52 -47.83 -14.70
CA LEU A 17 -29.59 -47.56 -16.13
C LEU A 17 -30.99 -47.14 -16.55
N MET A 18 -32.02 -47.78 -15.99
CA MET A 18 -33.42 -47.44 -16.24
C MET A 18 -33.81 -46.04 -15.69
N ASN A 19 -33.08 -45.56 -14.67
CA ASN A 19 -33.31 -44.26 -14.03
C ASN A 19 -32.23 -43.21 -14.40
N GLY A 20 -31.31 -43.53 -15.31
CA GLY A 20 -30.22 -42.65 -15.71
C GLY A 20 -30.70 -41.59 -16.71
N GLU A 21 -30.24 -40.35 -16.55
CA GLU A 21 -30.45 -39.33 -17.58
C GLU A 21 -29.60 -39.63 -18.82
N ARG A 22 -30.09 -39.25 -20.00
CA ARG A 22 -29.33 -39.40 -21.24
C ARG A 22 -28.27 -38.30 -21.30
N PHE A 23 -27.05 -38.68 -21.67
CA PHE A 23 -25.97 -37.71 -21.88
C PHE A 23 -26.37 -36.64 -22.91
N TRP A 24 -26.96 -37.07 -24.02
CA TRP A 24 -27.58 -36.20 -25.01
C TRP A 24 -29.07 -36.55 -25.14
N PRO A 25 -29.97 -35.55 -25.09
CA PRO A 25 -29.71 -34.11 -24.98
C PRO A 25 -29.66 -33.57 -23.53
N ASP A 26 -30.09 -34.37 -22.54
CA ASP A 26 -30.48 -33.85 -21.22
C ASP A 26 -29.30 -33.25 -20.42
N SER A 27 -28.17 -33.96 -20.31
CA SER A 27 -27.01 -33.45 -19.57
C SER A 27 -26.34 -32.28 -20.30
N ILE A 28 -26.15 -32.38 -21.62
CA ILE A 28 -25.53 -31.30 -22.41
C ILE A 28 -26.37 -30.01 -22.36
N TYR A 29 -27.70 -30.11 -22.37
CA TYR A 29 -28.56 -28.94 -22.23
C TYR A 29 -28.37 -28.22 -20.89
N LYS A 30 -28.26 -28.98 -19.79
CA LYS A 30 -27.97 -28.42 -18.46
C LYS A 30 -26.59 -27.77 -18.41
N ASP A 31 -25.58 -28.43 -18.98
CA ASP A 31 -24.22 -27.90 -19.05
C ASP A 31 -24.17 -26.60 -19.86
N ALA A 32 -24.90 -26.53 -20.98
CA ALA A 32 -24.99 -25.33 -21.81
C ALA A 32 -25.66 -24.16 -21.07
N ILE A 33 -26.73 -24.41 -20.30
CA ILE A 33 -27.37 -23.38 -19.47
C ILE A 33 -26.40 -22.86 -18.40
N VAL A 34 -25.70 -23.75 -17.69
CA VAL A 34 -24.76 -23.36 -16.63
C VAL A 34 -23.57 -22.60 -17.22
N ALA A 35 -23.02 -23.07 -18.35
CA ALA A 35 -21.93 -22.41 -19.05
C ALA A 35 -22.33 -21.02 -19.55
N LEU A 36 -23.53 -20.88 -20.14
CA LEU A 36 -24.06 -19.58 -20.55
C LEU A 36 -24.26 -18.65 -19.34
N GLY A 37 -24.79 -19.17 -18.23
CA GLY A 37 -24.96 -18.40 -17.00
C GLY A 37 -23.63 -17.88 -16.44
N LEU A 38 -22.60 -18.73 -16.37
CA LEU A 38 -21.26 -18.32 -15.95
C LEU A 38 -20.63 -17.30 -16.91
N PHE A 39 -20.81 -17.49 -18.22
CA PHE A 39 -20.31 -16.55 -19.22
C PHE A 39 -20.95 -15.16 -19.08
N LEU A 40 -22.28 -15.11 -18.92
CA LEU A 40 -22.99 -13.86 -18.68
C LEU A 40 -22.57 -13.21 -17.36
N LEU A 41 -22.39 -14.00 -16.30
CA LEU A 41 -21.88 -13.50 -15.02
C LEU A 41 -20.48 -12.85 -15.18
N LEU A 42 -19.58 -13.48 -15.93
CA LEU A 42 -18.26 -12.92 -16.20
C LEU A 42 -18.32 -11.62 -17.00
N ILE A 43 -19.23 -11.52 -18.00
CA ILE A 43 -19.44 -10.27 -18.73
C ILE A 43 -19.90 -9.17 -17.77
N VAL A 44 -20.90 -9.44 -16.94
CA VAL A 44 -21.42 -8.47 -15.96
C VAL A 44 -20.32 -8.01 -15.00
N LEU A 45 -19.53 -8.94 -14.46
CA LEU A 45 -18.41 -8.58 -13.59
C LEU A 45 -17.37 -7.73 -14.32
N ALA A 46 -17.00 -8.11 -15.55
CA ALA A 46 -16.04 -7.36 -16.34
C ALA A 46 -16.52 -5.94 -16.70
N THR A 47 -17.81 -5.76 -16.99
CA THR A 47 -18.37 -4.45 -17.37
C THR A 47 -18.62 -3.52 -16.20
N PHE A 48 -19.02 -4.05 -15.03
CA PHE A 48 -19.45 -3.22 -13.89
C PHE A 48 -18.42 -3.14 -12.75
N VAL A 49 -17.61 -4.17 -12.55
CA VAL A 49 -16.57 -4.19 -11.50
C VAL A 49 -15.20 -3.83 -12.07
N GLY A 50 -14.93 -4.21 -13.32
CA GLY A 50 -13.63 -4.00 -13.96
C GLY A 50 -12.54 -4.92 -13.40
N VAL A 51 -11.33 -4.78 -13.95
CA VAL A 51 -10.12 -5.45 -13.43
C VAL A 51 -9.30 -4.43 -12.65
N HIS A 52 -8.60 -4.87 -11.61
CA HIS A 52 -7.73 -3.98 -10.84
C HIS A 52 -6.58 -3.48 -11.73
N ASP A 53 -6.50 -2.16 -11.96
CA ASP A 53 -5.43 -1.55 -12.73
C ASP A 53 -4.11 -1.64 -11.96
N SER A 54 -3.16 -2.38 -12.54
CA SER A 54 -1.77 -2.40 -12.07
C SER A 54 -0.94 -1.53 -13.01
N PRO A 55 0.03 -0.74 -12.51
CA PRO A 55 0.91 0.03 -13.36
C PRO A 55 1.64 -0.89 -14.34
N LYS A 56 1.90 -0.39 -15.56
CA LYS A 56 2.67 -1.15 -16.55
C LYS A 56 4.03 -1.49 -15.97
N ALA A 57 4.47 -2.74 -16.20
CA ALA A 57 5.76 -3.21 -15.69
C ALA A 57 6.90 -2.34 -16.20
N ASP A 58 7.59 -1.67 -15.27
CA ASP A 58 8.79 -0.88 -15.53
C ASP A 58 10.01 -1.63 -14.96
N PRO A 59 10.96 -2.07 -15.81
CA PRO A 59 12.15 -2.78 -15.36
C PRO A 59 13.14 -1.90 -14.57
N SER A 60 12.92 -0.58 -14.48
CA SER A 60 13.75 0.38 -13.76
C SER A 60 13.20 0.82 -12.40
N ASP A 61 11.95 0.43 -12.07
CA ASP A 61 11.33 0.71 -10.77
C ASP A 61 11.63 -0.40 -9.75
N SER A 62 12.58 -0.13 -8.84
CA SER A 62 12.90 -1.02 -7.71
C SER A 62 12.05 -0.74 -6.46
N SER A 63 11.16 0.26 -6.50
CA SER A 63 10.28 0.63 -5.39
C SER A 63 8.91 -0.06 -5.45
N TYR A 64 8.54 -0.62 -6.60
CA TYR A 64 7.38 -1.50 -6.73
C TYR A 64 7.56 -2.73 -5.84
N VAL A 65 6.63 -2.95 -4.92
CA VAL A 65 6.56 -4.18 -4.10
C VAL A 65 5.68 -5.19 -4.85
N PRO A 66 6.26 -6.15 -5.59
CA PRO A 66 5.47 -7.09 -6.37
C PRO A 66 4.64 -7.98 -5.45
N ARG A 67 3.31 -7.85 -5.54
CA ARG A 67 2.37 -8.77 -4.91
C ARG A 67 1.79 -9.71 -5.97
N PRO A 68 1.66 -11.02 -5.67
CA PRO A 68 1.08 -11.95 -6.62
C PRO A 68 -0.43 -11.77 -6.71
N GLU A 69 -1.03 -12.36 -7.75
CA GLU A 69 -2.48 -12.35 -7.94
C GLU A 69 -3.22 -13.05 -6.78
N TRP A 70 -4.50 -12.71 -6.59
CA TRP A 70 -5.30 -13.11 -5.43
C TRP A 70 -5.33 -14.62 -5.17
N TYR A 71 -5.30 -15.45 -6.22
CA TYR A 71 -5.30 -16.91 -6.10
C TYR A 71 -3.94 -17.48 -5.65
N PHE A 72 -2.89 -16.67 -5.57
CA PHE A 72 -1.58 -17.01 -5.02
C PHE A 72 -1.27 -16.30 -3.69
N MET A 73 -2.11 -15.37 -3.24
CA MET A 73 -1.91 -14.65 -1.97
C MET A 73 -1.77 -15.57 -0.76
N PHE A 74 -2.50 -16.70 -0.72
CA PHE A 74 -2.35 -17.67 0.37
C PHE A 74 -0.97 -18.32 0.39
N LEU A 75 -0.35 -18.58 -0.77
CA LEU A 75 1.02 -19.12 -0.85
C LEU A 75 2.05 -18.07 -0.45
N PHE A 76 1.84 -16.83 -0.88
CA PHE A 76 2.68 -15.69 -0.48
C PHE A 76 2.71 -15.55 1.04
N LYS A 77 1.52 -15.49 1.68
CA LYS A 77 1.43 -15.39 3.13
C LYS A 77 1.97 -16.62 3.83
N PHE A 78 1.74 -17.81 3.28
CA PHE A 78 2.31 -19.06 3.82
C PHE A 78 3.84 -19.03 3.81
N LEU A 79 4.46 -18.54 2.74
CA LEU A 79 5.92 -18.40 2.65
C LEU A 79 6.45 -17.38 3.66
N ALA A 80 5.78 -16.23 3.79
CA ALA A 80 6.12 -15.22 4.79
C ALA A 80 6.10 -15.80 6.22
N LEU A 81 5.07 -16.57 6.57
CA LEU A 81 4.96 -17.24 7.87
C LEU A 81 5.98 -18.37 8.04
N TYR A 82 6.30 -19.09 6.97
CA TYR A 82 7.33 -20.13 6.98
C TYR A 82 8.72 -19.54 7.33
N GLY A 83 9.04 -18.37 6.77
CA GLY A 83 10.28 -17.63 7.05
C GLY A 83 10.48 -17.33 8.55
N GLN A 84 9.39 -17.26 9.32
CA GLN A 84 9.44 -16.98 10.76
C GLN A 84 9.79 -18.21 11.62
N ILE A 85 9.75 -19.42 11.06
CA ILE A 85 10.01 -20.66 11.83
C ILE A 85 11.52 -20.73 12.14
N PRO A 86 11.93 -20.74 13.42
CA PRO A 86 13.35 -20.78 13.79
C PRO A 86 14.05 -21.99 13.18
N GLY A 87 15.21 -21.76 12.54
CA GLY A 87 16.04 -22.78 11.92
C GLY A 87 15.59 -23.21 10.52
N ILE A 88 14.31 -23.50 10.32
CA ILE A 88 13.77 -24.05 9.06
C ILE A 88 13.38 -22.94 8.07
N GLY A 89 12.98 -21.76 8.55
CA GLY A 89 12.48 -20.65 7.73
C GLY A 89 13.50 -20.04 6.76
N LYS A 90 14.80 -20.32 6.92
CA LYS A 90 15.85 -19.89 5.98
C LYS A 90 15.88 -20.69 4.68
N ILE A 91 15.12 -21.78 4.60
CA ILE A 91 15.18 -22.76 3.50
C ILE A 91 13.90 -22.70 2.67
N GLU A 92 13.75 -21.65 1.87
CA GLU A 92 12.51 -21.35 1.12
C GLU A 92 12.09 -22.46 0.14
N TRP A 93 13.04 -23.21 -0.44
CA TRP A 93 12.72 -24.29 -1.39
C TRP A 93 11.89 -25.42 -0.78
N ILE A 94 11.99 -25.63 0.55
CA ILE A 94 11.18 -26.63 1.24
C ILE A 94 9.70 -26.20 1.20
N ALA A 95 9.42 -24.94 1.48
CA ALA A 95 8.05 -24.42 1.48
C ALA A 95 7.46 -24.34 0.06
N THR A 96 8.27 -23.97 -0.93
CA THR A 96 7.81 -23.68 -2.30
C THR A 96 7.80 -24.90 -3.22
N VAL A 97 8.70 -25.87 -3.01
CA VAL A 97 8.83 -27.05 -3.90
C VAL A 97 8.44 -28.34 -3.18
N LEU A 98 9.02 -28.60 -1.99
CA LEU A 98 8.84 -29.87 -1.31
C LEU A 98 7.40 -30.05 -0.80
N ILE A 99 6.83 -29.05 -0.13
CA ILE A 99 5.47 -29.14 0.44
C ILE A 99 4.40 -29.34 -0.66
N PRO A 100 4.32 -28.50 -1.72
CA PRO A 100 3.39 -28.73 -2.82
C PRO A 100 3.65 -30.06 -3.54
N GLY A 101 4.92 -30.44 -3.72
CA GLY A 101 5.30 -31.72 -4.32
C GLY A 101 4.80 -32.92 -3.52
N ILE A 102 4.93 -32.90 -2.19
CA ILE A 102 4.38 -33.92 -1.30
C ILE A 102 2.84 -33.93 -1.37
N ALA A 103 2.18 -32.76 -1.36
CA ALA A 103 0.72 -32.68 -1.43
C ALA A 103 0.18 -33.29 -2.74
N ILE A 104 0.80 -32.95 -3.88
CA ILE A 104 0.47 -33.53 -5.19
C ILE A 104 0.78 -35.04 -5.21
N GLY A 105 1.91 -35.45 -4.63
CA GLY A 105 2.26 -36.86 -4.48
C GLY A 105 1.22 -37.64 -3.68
N ILE A 106 0.75 -37.11 -2.56
CA ILE A 106 -0.31 -37.71 -1.74
C ILE A 106 -1.63 -37.77 -2.51
N LEU A 107 -2.02 -36.71 -3.23
CA LEU A 107 -3.24 -36.68 -4.04
C LEU A 107 -3.18 -37.69 -5.19
N THR A 108 -2.03 -37.82 -5.84
CA THR A 108 -1.80 -38.77 -6.94
C THR A 108 -1.80 -40.21 -6.44
N LEU A 109 -1.23 -40.45 -5.26
CA LEU A 109 -1.20 -41.77 -4.62
C LEU A 109 -2.48 -42.06 -3.81
N LEU A 110 -3.41 -41.10 -3.71
CA LEU A 110 -4.65 -41.23 -2.94
C LEU A 110 -5.49 -42.46 -3.33
N PRO A 111 -5.61 -42.84 -4.62
CA PRO A 111 -6.33 -44.07 -5.02
C PRO A 111 -5.73 -45.36 -4.44
N PHE A 112 -4.43 -45.37 -4.11
CA PHE A 112 -3.73 -46.52 -3.54
C PHE A 112 -3.70 -46.48 -2.00
N ILE A 113 -3.66 -45.28 -1.43
CA ILE A 113 -3.68 -45.02 0.01
C ILE A 113 -5.09 -45.27 0.58
N ASP A 114 -6.14 -44.77 -0.09
CA ASP A 114 -7.53 -44.94 0.34
C ASP A 114 -8.09 -46.29 -0.14
N ARG A 115 -7.93 -47.32 0.71
CA ARG A 115 -8.49 -48.66 0.49
C ARG A 115 -9.97 -48.78 0.90
N SER A 116 -10.67 -47.68 1.17
CA SER A 116 -12.06 -47.72 1.65
C SER A 116 -13.02 -48.25 0.58
N PRO A 117 -13.85 -49.26 0.90
CA PRO A 117 -14.85 -49.78 -0.04
C PRO A 117 -16.03 -48.80 -0.27
N ARG A 118 -16.11 -47.72 0.51
CA ARG A 118 -17.18 -46.72 0.42
C ARG A 118 -16.81 -45.68 -0.63
N ARG A 119 -17.56 -45.60 -1.74
CA ARG A 119 -17.34 -44.62 -2.83
C ARG A 119 -18.09 -43.30 -2.66
N TYR A 120 -19.17 -43.29 -1.85
CA TYR A 120 -19.97 -42.08 -1.64
C TYR A 120 -19.21 -41.08 -0.75
N TYR A 121 -19.01 -39.85 -1.23
CA TYR A 121 -18.17 -38.83 -0.60
C TYR A 121 -18.57 -38.56 0.86
N ALA A 122 -19.86 -38.43 1.17
CA ALA A 122 -20.32 -38.10 2.52
C ALA A 122 -20.02 -39.20 3.57
N LYS A 123 -19.60 -40.40 3.13
CA LYS A 123 -19.16 -41.47 4.04
C LYS A 123 -17.64 -41.49 4.26
N ARG A 124 -16.91 -40.51 3.72
CA ARG A 124 -15.44 -40.36 3.81
C ARG A 124 -15.07 -39.15 4.67
N ALA A 125 -15.38 -39.23 5.97
CA ALA A 125 -15.18 -38.12 6.90
C ALA A 125 -13.72 -37.66 7.02
N LEU A 126 -12.75 -38.57 6.98
CA LEU A 126 -11.32 -38.23 7.11
C LEU A 126 -10.81 -37.38 5.92
N PRO A 127 -10.91 -37.81 4.65
CA PRO A 127 -10.51 -36.98 3.51
C PRO A 127 -11.27 -35.66 3.43
N LEU A 128 -12.58 -35.67 3.72
CA LEU A 128 -13.39 -34.44 3.70
C LEU A 128 -12.97 -33.46 4.79
N ALA A 129 -12.66 -33.92 6.01
CA ALA A 129 -12.19 -33.06 7.09
C ALA A 129 -10.81 -32.46 6.80
N ILE A 130 -9.89 -33.23 6.21
CA ILE A 130 -8.57 -32.73 5.79
C ILE A 130 -8.74 -31.64 4.72
N MET A 131 -9.53 -31.91 3.67
CA MET A 131 -9.80 -30.93 2.62
C MET A 131 -10.49 -29.68 3.16
N PHE A 132 -11.42 -29.84 4.11
CA PHE A 132 -12.12 -28.71 4.72
C PHE A 132 -11.16 -27.78 5.49
N ILE A 133 -10.30 -28.32 6.35
CA ILE A 133 -9.29 -27.53 7.08
C ILE A 133 -8.31 -26.88 6.11
N MET A 134 -7.93 -27.56 5.02
CA MET A 134 -7.05 -27.00 3.99
C MET A 134 -7.69 -25.78 3.31
N VAL A 135 -8.96 -25.88 2.89
CA VAL A 135 -9.69 -24.76 2.27
C VAL A 135 -9.88 -23.60 3.24
N VAL A 136 -10.26 -23.87 4.49
CA VAL A 136 -10.35 -22.83 5.54
C VAL A 136 -9.00 -22.14 5.72
N GLY A 137 -7.91 -22.91 5.79
CA GLY A 137 -6.55 -22.38 5.85
C GLY A 137 -6.20 -21.47 4.67
N MET A 138 -6.51 -21.89 3.44
CA MET A 138 -6.28 -21.09 2.23
C MET A 138 -7.03 -19.75 2.27
N VAL A 139 -8.31 -19.76 2.68
CA VAL A 139 -9.11 -18.54 2.80
C VAL A 139 -8.52 -17.60 3.86
N LEU A 140 -8.23 -18.11 5.06
CA LEU A 140 -7.68 -17.30 6.15
C LEU A 140 -6.29 -16.73 5.82
N LEU A 141 -5.43 -17.50 5.15
CA LEU A 141 -4.13 -17.02 4.67
C LEU A 141 -4.28 -15.95 3.60
N THR A 142 -5.26 -16.08 2.70
CA THR A 142 -5.57 -15.04 1.70
C THR A 142 -5.99 -13.74 2.38
N MET A 143 -6.89 -13.81 3.36
CA MET A 143 -7.34 -12.62 4.10
C MET A 143 -6.21 -11.99 4.92
N LEU A 144 -5.25 -12.78 5.41
CA LEU A 144 -4.09 -12.30 6.16
C LEU A 144 -2.93 -11.82 5.27
N ALA A 145 -3.02 -11.97 3.94
CA ALA A 145 -1.91 -11.68 3.04
C ALA A 145 -1.44 -10.22 3.11
N ASP A 146 -2.37 -9.29 3.34
CA ASP A 146 -2.06 -7.86 3.42
C ASP A 146 -1.71 -7.37 4.84
N TYR A 147 -1.92 -8.20 5.86
CA TYR A 147 -1.64 -7.86 7.24
C TYR A 147 -0.15 -8.01 7.59
N ILE A 148 0.39 -7.04 8.33
CA ILE A 148 1.80 -7.04 8.76
C ILE A 148 2.04 -8.24 9.69
N THR A 149 3.21 -8.87 9.55
CA THR A 149 3.65 -10.01 10.37
C THR A 149 4.56 -9.61 11.54
N GLU A 150 4.89 -8.31 11.63
CA GLU A 150 5.75 -7.69 12.62
C GLU A 150 5.02 -6.49 13.26
N VAL A 151 5.27 -6.25 14.54
CA VAL A 151 4.68 -5.11 15.27
C VAL A 151 5.57 -3.89 15.07
N ASP A 152 5.01 -2.83 14.49
CA ASP A 152 5.67 -1.53 14.41
C ASP A 152 5.95 -0.96 15.82
N GLN A 153 7.12 -0.34 15.98
CA GLN A 153 7.70 0.01 17.27
C GLN A 153 6.86 1.05 18.03
N ASP A 154 6.05 1.85 17.34
CA ASP A 154 5.16 2.84 17.93
C ASP A 154 3.76 2.31 18.24
N LEU A 155 3.24 1.34 17.45
CA LEU A 155 1.98 0.66 17.76
C LEU A 155 2.09 -0.25 19.00
N GLY A 156 3.27 -0.84 19.21
CA GLY A 156 3.60 -1.66 20.39
C GLY A 156 3.61 -0.88 21.72
N LYS A 157 3.79 0.45 21.68
CA LYS A 157 3.74 1.29 22.88
C LYS A 157 2.31 1.68 23.28
N GLN A 158 1.38 1.73 22.33
CA GLN A 158 0.04 2.27 22.57
C GLN A 158 -1.01 1.24 23.04
N THR A 159 -0.76 -0.07 22.86
CA THR A 159 -1.76 -1.11 23.12
C THR A 159 -1.57 -1.79 24.49
N ALA A 160 -2.41 -1.42 25.47
CA ALA A 160 -2.39 -1.98 26.84
C ALA A 160 -2.46 -3.52 26.91
N LEU A 161 -3.15 -4.15 25.95
CA LEU A 161 -3.26 -5.60 25.82
C LEU A 161 -1.93 -6.26 25.40
N VAL A 162 -1.14 -5.59 24.53
CA VAL A 162 0.19 -6.05 24.11
C VAL A 162 1.19 -5.91 25.25
N GLN A 163 1.16 -4.79 25.99
CA GLN A 163 1.96 -4.62 27.21
C GLN A 163 1.68 -5.71 28.25
N ALA A 164 0.40 -6.08 28.45
CA ALA A 164 0.03 -7.14 29.39
C ALA A 164 0.58 -8.52 28.97
N ILE A 165 0.60 -8.86 27.68
CA ILE A 165 1.13 -10.14 27.18
C ILE A 165 2.67 -10.19 27.22
N VAL A 166 3.33 -9.09 26.86
CA VAL A 166 4.81 -8.97 26.92
C VAL A 166 5.30 -9.06 28.37
N GLY A 167 4.56 -8.51 29.33
CA GLY A 167 4.87 -8.57 30.77
C GLY A 167 4.87 -9.97 31.38
N TRP A 168 4.30 -10.98 30.69
CA TRP A 168 4.26 -12.37 31.16
C TRP A 168 5.49 -13.21 30.78
N GLY A 169 6.50 -12.64 30.11
CA GLY A 169 7.80 -13.28 29.91
C GLY A 169 7.76 -14.57 29.06
N LEU A 170 6.80 -14.70 28.14
CA LEU A 170 6.69 -15.87 27.27
C LEU A 170 7.93 -16.01 26.36
N PRO A 171 8.54 -17.20 26.27
CA PRO A 171 9.76 -17.41 25.48
C PRO A 171 9.51 -17.15 23.99
N GLY A 172 10.30 -16.25 23.39
CA GLY A 172 10.28 -15.92 21.95
C GLY A 172 9.68 -14.55 21.60
N ILE A 173 9.07 -13.85 22.55
CA ILE A 173 8.55 -12.48 22.38
C ILE A 173 9.65 -11.49 22.80
N LYS A 174 10.14 -10.68 21.85
CA LYS A 174 11.06 -9.59 22.17
C LYS A 174 10.34 -8.49 22.97
N PRO A 175 11.04 -7.71 23.83
CA PRO A 175 10.43 -6.68 24.69
C PRO A 175 9.63 -5.60 23.94
N ASN A 176 9.88 -5.44 22.64
CA ASN A 176 9.19 -4.50 21.74
C ASN A 176 7.95 -5.11 21.04
N GLY A 177 7.53 -6.33 21.37
CA GLY A 177 6.35 -6.97 20.79
C GLY A 177 6.50 -7.47 19.34
N SER A 178 7.68 -7.32 18.73
CA SER A 178 7.91 -7.48 17.27
C SER A 178 7.44 -8.81 16.67
N ASN A 179 7.36 -9.88 17.48
CA ASN A 179 7.04 -11.23 17.01
C ASN A 179 5.59 -11.66 17.31
N LEU A 180 4.78 -10.86 18.02
CA LEU A 180 3.48 -11.29 18.52
C LEU A 180 2.46 -11.51 17.39
N ALA A 181 2.41 -10.60 16.41
CA ALA A 181 1.56 -10.73 15.22
C ALA A 181 1.92 -11.99 14.41
N GLY A 182 3.21 -12.22 14.16
CA GLY A 182 3.70 -13.42 13.50
C GLY A 182 3.35 -14.71 14.25
N ILE A 183 3.56 -14.76 15.56
CA ILE A 183 3.27 -15.94 16.39
C ILE A 183 1.78 -16.28 16.37
N THR A 184 0.90 -15.29 16.54
CA THR A 184 -0.56 -15.51 16.53
C THR A 184 -1.05 -16.02 15.17
N GLN A 185 -0.55 -15.44 14.07
CA GLN A 185 -0.85 -15.88 12.71
C GLN A 185 -0.30 -17.29 12.42
N LEU A 186 0.90 -17.62 12.91
CA LEU A 186 1.51 -18.95 12.80
C LEU A 186 0.70 -20.01 13.56
N ILE A 187 0.22 -19.69 14.76
CA ILE A 187 -0.65 -20.58 15.53
C ILE A 187 -1.96 -20.84 14.76
N ALA A 188 -2.59 -19.76 14.28
CA ALA A 188 -3.87 -19.82 13.56
C ALA A 188 -3.79 -20.69 12.29
N THR A 189 -2.72 -20.53 11.51
CA THR A 189 -2.67 -21.02 10.13
C THR A 189 -1.80 -22.27 9.93
N ILE A 190 -0.90 -22.57 10.87
CA ILE A 190 0.01 -23.74 10.77
C ILE A 190 -0.22 -24.71 11.92
N VAL A 191 -0.14 -24.24 13.17
CA VAL A 191 -0.18 -25.12 14.35
C VAL A 191 -1.54 -25.79 14.50
N ILE A 192 -2.63 -25.01 14.47
CA ILE A 192 -3.99 -25.56 14.64
C ILE A 192 -4.32 -26.59 13.53
N PRO A 193 -4.08 -26.33 12.23
CA PRO A 193 -4.27 -27.32 11.18
C PRO A 193 -3.45 -28.60 11.37
N ILE A 194 -2.17 -28.49 11.71
CA ILE A 194 -1.30 -29.67 11.91
C ILE A 194 -1.83 -30.52 13.07
N VAL A 195 -2.17 -29.90 14.19
CA VAL A 195 -2.75 -30.59 15.34
C VAL A 195 -4.08 -31.24 14.95
N ALA A 196 -4.94 -30.55 14.19
CA ALA A 196 -6.19 -31.11 13.70
C ALA A 196 -5.97 -32.34 12.80
N TYR A 197 -5.01 -32.29 11.86
CA TYR A 197 -4.67 -33.42 11.00
C TYR A 197 -4.19 -34.64 11.80
N ILE A 198 -3.31 -34.43 12.78
CA ILE A 198 -2.84 -35.50 13.67
C ILE A 198 -4.01 -36.11 14.44
N LEU A 199 -4.90 -35.27 14.98
CA LEU A 199 -6.09 -35.73 15.69
C LEU A 199 -7.05 -36.50 14.77
N PHE A 200 -7.24 -36.08 13.53
CA PHE A 200 -8.08 -36.81 12.58
C PHE A 200 -7.55 -38.21 12.31
N VAL A 201 -6.24 -38.35 12.09
CA VAL A 201 -5.60 -39.65 11.86
C VAL A 201 -5.66 -40.52 13.11
N ALA A 202 -5.38 -39.95 14.28
CA ALA A 202 -5.46 -40.66 15.56
C ALA A 202 -6.89 -41.15 15.84
N MET A 203 -7.91 -40.31 15.65
CA MET A 203 -9.31 -40.69 15.82
C MET A 203 -9.75 -41.73 14.80
N ALA A 204 -9.32 -41.62 13.54
CA ALA A 204 -9.61 -42.61 12.51
C ALA A 204 -9.05 -44.00 12.88
N TYR A 205 -7.86 -44.04 13.50
CA TYR A 205 -7.22 -45.27 13.94
C TYR A 205 -7.84 -45.84 15.23
N LEU A 206 -8.06 -44.99 16.24
CA LEU A 206 -8.48 -45.39 17.59
C LEU A 206 -9.99 -45.63 17.72
N LEU A 207 -10.83 -44.78 17.11
CA LEU A 207 -12.27 -44.75 17.35
C LEU A 207 -13.11 -45.48 16.28
N ARG A 208 -12.48 -45.94 15.18
CA ARG A 208 -13.08 -46.70 14.06
C ARG A 208 -14.48 -46.19 13.67
N GLU A 209 -15.55 -46.89 14.09
CA GLU A 209 -16.93 -46.54 13.72
C GLU A 209 -17.45 -45.26 14.37
N LYS A 210 -16.98 -44.92 15.58
CA LYS A 210 -17.32 -43.67 16.26
C LYS A 210 -16.48 -42.47 15.76
N ALA A 211 -15.43 -42.72 14.97
CA ALA A 211 -14.51 -41.71 14.49
C ALA A 211 -15.19 -40.64 13.63
N VAL A 212 -16.23 -40.98 12.85
CA VAL A 212 -16.88 -40.04 11.93
C VAL A 212 -17.43 -38.81 12.65
N ARG A 213 -18.17 -39.00 13.73
CA ARG A 213 -18.73 -37.88 14.50
C ARG A 213 -17.64 -37.06 15.17
N ALA A 214 -16.64 -37.73 15.76
CA ALA A 214 -15.53 -37.06 16.41
C ALA A 214 -14.71 -36.22 15.43
N ILE A 215 -14.37 -36.76 14.25
CA ILE A 215 -13.66 -36.05 13.17
C ILE A 215 -14.43 -34.80 12.72
N ILE A 216 -15.75 -34.90 12.52
CA ILE A 216 -16.56 -33.75 12.10
C ILE A 216 -16.60 -32.66 13.18
N ILE A 217 -16.78 -33.04 14.45
CA ILE A 217 -16.79 -32.09 15.57
C ILE A 217 -15.43 -31.41 15.71
N THR A 218 -14.34 -32.18 15.65
CA THR A 218 -12.98 -31.62 15.70
C THR A 218 -12.71 -30.72 14.51
N ALA A 219 -13.13 -31.07 13.29
CA ALA A 219 -12.95 -30.22 12.12
C ALA A 219 -13.70 -28.88 12.26
N GLY A 220 -14.93 -28.90 12.75
CA GLY A 220 -15.69 -27.69 13.07
C GLY A 220 -15.02 -26.86 14.16
N GLY A 221 -14.64 -27.49 15.28
CA GLY A 221 -13.97 -26.81 16.40
C GLY A 221 -12.63 -26.19 16.02
N SER A 222 -11.79 -26.92 15.28
CA SER A 222 -10.52 -26.40 14.76
C SER A 222 -10.74 -25.22 13.81
N SER A 223 -11.73 -25.29 12.92
CA SER A 223 -12.03 -24.18 11.98
C SER A 223 -12.50 -22.93 12.72
N VAL A 224 -13.37 -23.08 13.73
CA VAL A 224 -13.80 -21.96 14.58
C VAL A 224 -12.61 -21.35 15.31
N LEU A 225 -11.69 -22.19 15.83
CA LEU A 225 -10.49 -21.71 16.49
C LEU A 225 -9.55 -20.96 15.53
N MET A 226 -9.35 -21.47 14.31
CA MET A 226 -8.57 -20.80 13.27
C MET A 226 -9.17 -19.43 12.95
N VAL A 227 -10.48 -19.35 12.70
CA VAL A 227 -11.19 -18.09 12.43
C VAL A 227 -11.07 -17.13 13.62
N ALA A 228 -11.26 -17.61 14.86
CA ALA A 228 -11.18 -16.78 16.04
C ALA A 228 -9.77 -16.18 16.24
N PHE A 229 -8.72 -16.98 16.06
CA PHE A 229 -7.34 -16.49 16.15
C PHE A 229 -6.98 -15.55 15.00
N THR A 230 -7.45 -15.82 13.78
CA THR A 230 -7.26 -14.90 12.65
C THR A 230 -7.98 -13.57 12.88
N ALA A 231 -9.23 -13.60 13.35
CA ALA A 231 -9.99 -12.40 13.68
C ALA A 231 -9.33 -11.61 14.82
N LEU A 232 -8.83 -12.30 15.85
CA LEU A 232 -8.06 -11.68 16.92
C LEU A 232 -6.79 -11.02 16.38
N ALA A 233 -6.06 -11.68 15.48
CA ALA A 233 -4.88 -11.09 14.85
C ALA A 233 -5.24 -9.84 14.02
N MET A 234 -6.30 -9.88 13.22
CA MET A 234 -6.76 -8.71 12.45
C MET A 234 -7.24 -7.56 13.34
N TYR A 235 -7.89 -7.87 14.46
CA TYR A 235 -8.35 -6.89 15.43
C TYR A 235 -7.19 -6.23 16.19
N MET A 236 -6.21 -7.03 16.61
CA MET A 236 -5.04 -6.51 17.34
C MET A 236 -4.04 -5.79 16.44
N PHE A 237 -3.98 -6.17 15.16
CA PHE A 237 -3.03 -5.64 14.19
C PHE A 237 -3.80 -5.15 12.96
N PRO A 238 -4.44 -3.98 13.02
CA PRO A 238 -5.13 -3.42 11.86
C PRO A 238 -4.14 -3.15 10.72
N LEU A 239 -4.64 -3.17 9.48
CA LEU A 239 -3.84 -2.78 8.32
C LEU A 239 -3.29 -1.36 8.54
N PRO A 240 -2.01 -1.10 8.24
CA PRO A 240 -1.54 0.28 8.17
C PRO A 240 -2.43 1.01 7.16
N SER A 241 -2.73 2.29 7.40
CA SER A 241 -3.42 3.09 6.40
C SER A 241 -2.64 2.97 5.11
N LYS A 242 -3.24 2.33 4.11
CA LYS A 242 -2.67 2.25 2.78
C LYS A 242 -2.58 3.70 2.33
N GLU A 243 -1.41 4.33 2.44
CA GLU A 243 -1.10 5.50 1.63
C GLU A 243 -1.21 5.00 0.20
N ILE A 244 -2.40 5.19 -0.37
CA ILE A 244 -2.61 5.04 -1.79
C ILE A 244 -1.85 6.24 -2.34
N VAL A 245 -0.56 6.03 -2.63
CA VAL A 245 0.12 6.88 -3.60
C VAL A 245 -0.69 6.67 -4.87
N GLU A 246 -1.66 7.56 -5.12
CA GLU A 246 -2.40 7.60 -6.37
C GLU A 246 -1.37 7.88 -7.44
N VAL A 247 -0.91 6.82 -8.11
CA VAL A 247 0.09 6.91 -9.16
C VAL A 247 -0.57 7.71 -10.29
N PRO A 248 -0.07 8.91 -10.62
CA PRO A 248 -0.64 9.75 -11.67
C PRO A 248 -0.70 8.99 -13.00
N THR A 249 -1.90 8.72 -13.50
CA THR A 249 -2.09 7.95 -14.74
C THR A 249 -2.30 8.86 -15.95
N GLY A 250 -2.82 10.06 -15.72
CA GLY A 250 -3.01 11.09 -16.75
C GLY A 250 -1.81 12.03 -16.89
N LEU A 251 -1.58 12.56 -18.09
CA LEU A 251 -0.50 13.53 -18.34
C LEU A 251 -0.64 14.79 -17.46
N ALA A 252 -1.85 15.33 -17.31
CA ALA A 252 -2.08 16.50 -16.46
C ALA A 252 -1.79 16.22 -14.98
N GLU A 253 -2.14 15.02 -14.50
CA GLU A 253 -1.83 14.57 -13.13
C GLU A 253 -0.32 14.41 -12.93
N GLN A 254 0.39 13.84 -13.92
CA GLN A 254 1.85 13.69 -13.90
C GLN A 254 2.56 15.05 -13.88
N ILE A 255 2.07 16.01 -14.66
CA ILE A 255 2.58 17.37 -14.63
C ILE A 255 2.36 17.98 -13.24
N SER A 256 1.17 17.87 -12.67
CA SER A 256 0.87 18.40 -11.33
C SER A 256 1.71 17.74 -10.23
N ALA A 257 1.86 16.41 -10.27
CA ALA A 257 2.69 15.67 -9.31
C ALA A 257 4.18 16.04 -9.44
N GLY A 258 4.69 16.13 -10.68
CA GLY A 258 6.05 16.57 -10.94
C GLY A 258 6.28 18.01 -10.50
N GLN A 259 5.28 18.85 -10.71
CA GLN A 259 5.28 20.24 -10.29
C GLN A 259 5.43 20.35 -8.76
N ASP A 260 4.70 19.56 -7.97
CA ASP A 260 4.79 19.54 -6.50
C ASP A 260 6.13 18.97 -6.00
N LEU A 261 6.63 17.91 -6.62
CA LEU A 261 7.95 17.36 -6.33
C LEU A 261 9.05 18.41 -6.62
N TYR A 262 8.92 19.16 -7.71
CA TYR A 262 9.88 20.19 -8.08
C TYR A 262 9.94 21.31 -7.02
N SER A 263 8.78 21.72 -6.49
CA SER A 263 8.73 22.71 -5.40
C SER A 263 9.48 22.24 -4.15
N ILE A 264 9.37 20.97 -3.79
CA ILE A 264 9.98 20.44 -2.56
C ILE A 264 11.48 20.23 -2.72
N HIS A 265 11.92 19.74 -3.88
CA HIS A 265 13.28 19.21 -4.06
C HIS A 265 14.20 20.09 -4.91
N CYS A 266 13.66 20.96 -5.77
CA CYS A 266 14.46 21.62 -6.82
C CYS A 266 14.45 23.15 -6.73
N VAL A 267 13.35 23.76 -6.26
CA VAL A 267 13.18 25.23 -6.25
C VAL A 267 14.27 25.95 -5.45
N GLU A 268 14.76 25.35 -4.37
CA GLU A 268 15.79 25.95 -3.52
C GLU A 268 17.07 26.32 -4.30
N CYS A 269 17.48 25.49 -5.26
CA CYS A 269 18.68 25.76 -6.07
C CYS A 269 18.35 26.32 -7.46
N HIS A 270 17.23 25.92 -8.06
CA HIS A 270 16.91 26.23 -9.46
C HIS A 270 15.86 27.32 -9.65
N GLY A 271 15.19 27.76 -8.58
CA GLY A 271 14.07 28.70 -8.63
C GLY A 271 12.77 28.05 -9.13
N ASP A 272 11.65 28.77 -8.98
CA ASP A 272 10.32 28.32 -9.42
C ASP A 272 10.21 28.20 -10.95
N ASP A 273 10.95 29.04 -11.68
CA ASP A 273 10.95 29.07 -13.14
C ASP A 273 12.19 28.41 -13.77
N GLY A 274 13.13 27.89 -12.98
CA GLY A 274 14.31 27.20 -13.49
C GLY A 274 15.41 28.11 -14.05
N LYS A 275 15.36 29.43 -13.79
CA LYS A 275 16.29 30.44 -14.36
C LYS A 275 17.48 30.81 -13.48
N VAL A 276 17.64 30.20 -12.30
CA VAL A 276 18.72 30.58 -11.38
C VAL A 276 20.08 30.32 -12.02
N GLU A 277 20.91 31.37 -12.10
CA GLU A 277 22.30 31.31 -12.60
C GLU A 277 23.33 31.18 -11.46
N GLU A 278 23.00 31.68 -10.27
CA GLU A 278 23.86 31.70 -9.09
C GLU A 278 23.03 31.40 -7.84
N ILE A 279 23.44 30.38 -7.08
CA ILE A 279 22.72 29.95 -5.87
C ILE A 279 22.96 30.94 -4.74
N THR A 280 21.88 31.35 -4.09
CA THR A 280 21.88 32.22 -2.89
C THR A 280 20.97 31.62 -1.83
N GLY A 281 21.36 31.74 -0.55
CA GLY A 281 20.59 31.26 0.59
C GLY A 281 20.67 29.75 0.85
N VAL A 282 21.64 29.04 0.25
CA VAL A 282 21.82 27.59 0.45
C VAL A 282 23.16 27.32 1.12
N GLU A 283 23.11 26.73 2.32
CA GLU A 283 24.30 26.41 3.10
C GLU A 283 25.27 25.51 2.30
N GLY A 284 26.50 25.97 2.13
CA GLY A 284 27.55 25.26 1.40
C GLY A 284 27.55 25.42 -0.14
N LEU A 285 26.56 26.12 -0.71
CA LEU A 285 26.48 26.38 -2.17
C LEU A 285 26.38 27.87 -2.53
N GLU A 286 26.56 28.76 -1.56
CA GLU A 286 26.48 30.21 -1.75
C GLU A 286 27.43 30.72 -2.85
N GLY A 287 26.89 31.49 -3.80
CA GLY A 287 27.63 32.07 -4.92
C GLY A 287 28.05 31.05 -5.99
N LYS A 288 27.57 29.80 -5.91
CA LYS A 288 27.89 28.78 -6.91
C LYS A 288 27.10 29.00 -8.18
N LYS A 289 27.81 29.11 -9.31
CA LYS A 289 27.21 29.24 -10.64
C LYS A 289 26.69 27.91 -11.14
N ILE A 290 25.44 27.89 -11.56
CA ILE A 290 24.77 26.71 -12.11
C ILE A 290 24.18 27.02 -13.49
N SER A 291 23.87 25.97 -14.24
CA SER A 291 23.20 26.10 -15.53
C SER A 291 21.72 26.43 -15.32
N ILE A 292 21.22 27.38 -16.11
CA ILE A 292 19.79 27.68 -16.23
C ILE A 292 19.09 26.47 -16.85
N ILE A 293 18.34 25.73 -16.04
CA ILE A 293 17.77 24.43 -16.45
C ILE A 293 16.57 24.58 -17.39
N ASN A 294 15.90 25.73 -17.39
CA ASN A 294 14.84 26.02 -18.34
C ASN A 294 15.34 26.61 -19.67
N SER A 295 16.66 26.76 -19.85
CA SER A 295 17.23 27.32 -21.07
C SER A 295 17.02 26.38 -22.26
N LYS A 296 16.95 26.93 -23.47
CA LYS A 296 16.93 26.13 -24.70
C LYS A 296 18.15 25.22 -24.81
N ASP A 297 19.31 25.65 -24.31
CA ASP A 297 20.52 24.84 -24.34
C ASP A 297 20.34 23.55 -23.53
N VAL A 298 19.73 23.60 -22.35
CA VAL A 298 19.47 22.40 -21.55
C VAL A 298 18.31 21.59 -22.13
N LEU A 299 17.16 22.24 -22.38
CA LEU A 299 15.95 21.54 -22.83
C LEU A 299 16.15 20.89 -24.22
N TYR A 300 16.88 21.50 -25.14
CA TYR A 300 17.02 20.93 -26.49
C TYR A 300 18.11 19.86 -26.59
N THR A 301 19.15 19.92 -25.75
CA THR A 301 20.31 19.02 -25.87
C THR A 301 20.25 17.82 -24.93
N VAL A 302 19.64 17.97 -23.75
CA VAL A 302 19.46 16.89 -22.79
C VAL A 302 18.15 16.19 -23.09
N ASN A 303 18.19 14.90 -23.45
CA ASN A 303 16.98 14.09 -23.63
C ASN A 303 16.39 13.66 -22.27
N ASP A 304 15.16 13.15 -22.28
CA ASP A 304 14.40 12.82 -21.05
C ASP A 304 15.11 11.80 -20.18
N ALA A 305 15.67 10.75 -20.79
CA ALA A 305 16.43 9.73 -20.08
C ALA A 305 17.68 10.32 -19.42
N SER A 306 18.42 11.17 -20.13
CA SER A 306 19.59 11.87 -19.58
C SER A 306 19.21 12.84 -18.46
N MET A 307 18.08 13.53 -18.58
CA MET A 307 17.58 14.45 -17.56
C MET A 307 17.21 13.70 -16.28
N ALA A 308 16.53 12.57 -16.42
CA ALA A 308 16.19 11.70 -15.30
C ALA A 308 17.43 11.09 -14.63
N GLU A 309 18.46 10.70 -15.39
CA GLU A 309 19.73 10.24 -14.81
C GLU A 309 20.49 11.35 -14.08
N ILE A 310 20.49 12.58 -14.61
CA ILE A 310 21.07 13.75 -13.93
C ILE A 310 20.38 13.98 -12.59
N ILE A 311 19.06 13.83 -12.52
CA ILE A 311 18.31 13.96 -11.26
C ILE A 311 18.61 12.78 -10.33
N ALA A 312 18.55 11.56 -10.84
CA ALA A 312 18.73 10.35 -10.05
C ALA A 312 20.12 10.27 -9.40
N TYR A 313 21.16 10.44 -10.21
CA TYR A 313 22.55 10.36 -9.75
C TYR A 313 23.06 11.68 -9.15
N GLY A 314 22.44 12.80 -9.51
CA GLY A 314 22.94 14.12 -9.18
C GLY A 314 24.16 14.52 -10.01
N ARG A 315 24.76 15.65 -9.65
CA ARG A 315 26.01 16.17 -10.20
C ARG A 315 26.90 16.62 -9.04
N PRO A 316 27.69 15.70 -8.44
CA PRO A 316 28.48 16.00 -7.25
C PRO A 316 29.42 17.21 -7.42
N ASP A 317 30.09 17.32 -8.57
CA ASP A 317 30.98 18.46 -8.87
C ASP A 317 30.21 19.80 -8.93
N SER A 318 28.96 19.75 -9.39
CA SER A 318 28.05 20.89 -9.44
C SER A 318 27.28 21.12 -8.14
N GLY A 319 27.44 20.26 -7.12
CA GLY A 319 26.75 20.38 -5.82
C GLY A 319 25.30 19.89 -5.84
N MET A 320 24.87 19.23 -6.91
CA MET A 320 23.54 18.61 -6.98
C MET A 320 23.63 17.21 -6.37
N ASN A 321 22.96 17.01 -5.24
CA ASN A 321 22.90 15.73 -4.56
C ASN A 321 22.15 14.67 -5.39
N PRO A 322 22.42 13.38 -5.18
CA PRO A 322 21.61 12.32 -5.77
C PRO A 322 20.19 12.35 -5.21
N PHE A 323 19.19 12.45 -6.08
CA PHE A 323 17.78 12.38 -5.69
C PHE A 323 17.17 11.01 -5.93
N GLY A 324 17.80 10.10 -6.67
CA GLY A 324 17.22 8.78 -6.93
C GLY A 324 17.33 7.85 -5.72
N LYS A 325 16.26 7.11 -5.40
CA LYS A 325 16.22 6.08 -4.33
C LYS A 325 17.38 5.08 -4.39
N ALA A 326 17.88 4.80 -5.59
CA ALA A 326 19.04 3.92 -5.80
C ALA A 326 20.34 4.44 -5.17
N TYR A 327 20.47 5.76 -5.01
CA TYR A 327 21.68 6.43 -4.53
C TYR A 327 21.45 7.18 -3.20
N ASN A 328 20.19 7.54 -2.91
CA ASN A 328 19.75 8.21 -1.69
C ASN A 328 18.48 7.50 -1.17
N PRO A 329 18.54 6.75 -0.04
CA PRO A 329 17.38 6.01 0.47
C PRO A 329 16.13 6.86 0.75
N GLU A 330 16.31 8.15 1.07
CA GLU A 330 15.22 9.11 1.30
C GLU A 330 14.84 9.90 0.04
N GLY A 331 15.40 9.52 -1.12
CA GLY A 331 15.18 10.15 -2.40
C GLY A 331 13.87 9.76 -3.08
N LEU A 332 13.74 10.17 -4.33
CA LEU A 332 12.64 9.95 -5.26
C LEU A 332 12.77 8.62 -5.99
N SER A 333 11.64 7.94 -6.19
CA SER A 333 11.50 6.81 -7.11
C SER A 333 11.70 7.25 -8.56
N ARG A 334 11.88 6.29 -9.47
CA ARG A 334 12.06 6.61 -10.89
C ARG A 334 10.82 7.29 -11.48
N SER A 335 9.62 6.82 -11.13
CA SER A 335 8.37 7.43 -11.59
C SER A 335 8.21 8.87 -11.09
N GLU A 336 8.57 9.16 -9.85
CA GLU A 336 8.60 10.53 -9.31
C GLU A 336 9.59 11.43 -10.07
N ILE A 337 10.75 10.90 -10.46
CA ILE A 337 11.72 11.61 -11.32
C ILE A 337 11.15 11.82 -12.73
N ASP A 338 10.46 10.85 -13.30
CA ASP A 338 9.84 11.00 -14.62
C ASP A 338 8.71 12.03 -14.59
N TYR A 339 7.98 12.18 -13.46
CA TYR A 339 7.04 13.28 -13.26
C TYR A 339 7.75 14.63 -13.22
N LEU A 340 8.88 14.76 -12.53
CA LEU A 340 9.71 15.97 -12.57
C LEU A 340 10.11 16.34 -14.00
N VAL A 341 10.61 15.35 -14.77
CA VAL A 341 10.99 15.57 -16.18
C VAL A 341 9.79 15.99 -17.01
N THR A 342 8.64 15.31 -16.84
CA THR A 342 7.39 15.64 -17.52
C THR A 342 6.97 17.07 -17.20
N PHE A 343 6.97 17.48 -15.94
CA PHE A 343 6.69 18.85 -15.53
C PHE A 343 7.62 19.86 -16.22
N MET A 344 8.94 19.66 -16.18
CA MET A 344 9.90 20.59 -16.78
C MET A 344 9.71 20.71 -18.30
N ARG A 345 9.43 19.59 -18.98
CA ARG A 345 9.13 19.57 -20.42
C ARG A 345 7.89 20.37 -20.75
N TYR A 346 6.76 20.01 -20.17
CA TYR A 346 5.49 20.63 -20.52
C TYR A 346 5.35 22.06 -19.98
N SER A 347 6.20 22.48 -19.03
CA SER A 347 6.18 23.85 -18.49
C SER A 347 7.10 24.82 -19.22
N TRP A 348 8.26 24.36 -19.71
CA TRP A 348 9.31 25.26 -20.21
C TRP A 348 9.78 24.98 -21.64
N ASP A 349 9.54 23.77 -22.16
CA ASP A 349 9.99 23.37 -23.49
C ASP A 349 8.91 23.71 -24.53
N ASP A 350 9.22 24.66 -25.41
CA ASP A 350 8.31 25.17 -26.44
C ASP A 350 7.94 24.14 -27.54
N ARG A 351 8.53 22.95 -27.50
CA ARG A 351 8.15 21.81 -28.36
C ARG A 351 6.92 21.05 -27.84
N PHE A 352 6.53 21.28 -26.59
CA PHE A 352 5.43 20.58 -25.94
C PHE A 352 4.26 21.52 -25.70
N GLU A 353 3.05 21.05 -25.99
CA GLU A 353 1.82 21.75 -25.65
C GLU A 353 1.24 21.16 -24.36
N ALA A 354 1.19 21.96 -23.30
CA ALA A 354 0.60 21.54 -22.04
C ALA A 354 -0.90 21.26 -22.22
N PRO A 355 -1.42 20.11 -21.74
CA PRO A 355 -2.86 19.91 -21.66
C PRO A 355 -3.48 20.93 -20.70
N TYR A 356 -4.82 21.01 -20.68
CA TYR A 356 -5.50 21.72 -19.61
C TYR A 356 -5.13 21.10 -18.26
N ILE A 357 -4.45 21.86 -17.40
CA ILE A 357 -4.12 21.48 -16.03
C ILE A 357 -5.21 22.05 -15.13
N PRO A 358 -5.90 21.23 -14.34
CA PRO A 358 -6.86 21.73 -13.34
C PRO A 358 -6.21 22.77 -12.42
N PRO A 359 -6.99 23.76 -11.93
CA PRO A 359 -6.48 24.70 -10.94
C PRO A 359 -6.01 23.97 -9.68
N LEU A 360 -5.03 24.55 -8.98
CA LEU A 360 -4.38 23.96 -7.80
C LEU A 360 -5.38 23.64 -6.67
N TYR A 361 -6.47 24.39 -6.61
CA TYR A 361 -7.58 24.21 -5.69
C TYR A 361 -8.89 24.59 -6.40
N PRO A 362 -10.04 24.08 -5.95
CA PRO A 362 -11.34 24.45 -6.49
C PRO A 362 -11.59 25.96 -6.42
N GLU A 363 -12.31 26.50 -7.42
CA GLU A 363 -12.70 27.91 -7.38
C GLU A 363 -13.66 28.17 -6.20
N LEU A 364 -13.36 29.20 -5.42
CA LEU A 364 -14.17 29.60 -4.28
C LEU A 364 -15.43 30.35 -4.73
N ALA A 365 -16.59 29.95 -4.22
CA ALA A 365 -17.81 30.72 -4.41
C ALA A 365 -17.78 32.06 -3.65
N GLU A 366 -18.63 33.00 -4.04
CA GLU A 366 -18.75 34.29 -3.35
C GLU A 366 -19.20 34.09 -1.89
N GLY A 367 -18.38 34.53 -0.94
CA GLY A 367 -18.65 34.39 0.50
C GLY A 367 -18.30 33.02 1.09
N GLU A 368 -17.75 32.09 0.31
CA GLU A 368 -17.24 30.82 0.82
C GLU A 368 -15.96 31.01 1.62
N VAL A 369 -15.88 30.37 2.79
CA VAL A 369 -14.66 30.33 3.60
C VAL A 369 -13.84 29.12 3.15
N PRO A 370 -12.60 29.31 2.66
CA PRO A 370 -11.72 28.21 2.28
C PRO A 370 -11.41 27.31 3.48
N THR A 371 -11.19 26.03 3.26
CA THR A 371 -10.65 25.08 4.26
C THR A 371 -9.17 24.81 4.06
N TYR A 372 -8.47 24.40 5.12
CA TYR A 372 -7.05 24.09 5.04
C TYR A 372 -6.78 22.96 4.06
N SER A 373 -7.44 21.83 4.24
CA SER A 373 -7.26 20.61 3.46
C SER A 373 -7.47 20.81 1.95
N LEU A 374 -8.47 21.59 1.55
CA LEU A 374 -8.86 21.73 0.15
C LEU A 374 -8.17 22.90 -0.56
N HIS A 375 -7.87 23.99 0.16
CA HIS A 375 -7.40 25.23 -0.46
C HIS A 375 -6.01 25.63 -0.01
N ILE A 376 -5.71 25.57 1.30
CA ILE A 376 -4.43 26.06 1.84
C ILE A 376 -3.31 25.03 1.69
N GLN A 377 -3.58 23.77 2.01
CA GLN A 377 -2.57 22.71 1.96
C GLN A 377 -1.93 22.56 0.58
N PRO A 378 -2.67 22.58 -0.56
CA PRO A 378 -2.06 22.56 -1.89
C PRO A 378 -1.12 23.76 -2.13
N ILE A 379 -1.51 24.95 -1.71
CA ILE A 379 -0.71 26.18 -1.84
C ILE A 379 0.55 26.07 -0.99
N VAL A 380 0.42 25.65 0.26
CA VAL A 380 1.53 25.50 1.22
C VAL A 380 2.54 24.48 0.75
N LYS A 381 2.07 23.30 0.30
CA LYS A 381 2.93 22.26 -0.30
C LYS A 381 3.72 22.81 -1.50
N ARG A 382 3.09 23.69 -2.27
CA ARG A 382 3.67 24.21 -3.51
C ARG A 382 4.63 25.38 -3.32
N TYR A 383 4.34 26.30 -2.40
CA TYR A 383 5.04 27.58 -2.32
C TYR A 383 5.78 27.81 -1.01
N CYS A 384 5.49 27.04 0.05
CA CYS A 384 5.95 27.36 1.40
C CYS A 384 6.83 26.27 1.99
N ILE A 385 6.45 24.99 1.86
CA ILE A 385 7.06 23.87 2.59
C ILE A 385 8.54 23.64 2.29
N SER A 386 9.02 24.07 1.11
CA SER A 386 10.43 23.94 0.71
C SER A 386 11.37 24.65 1.71
N CYS A 387 10.93 25.80 2.23
CA CYS A 387 11.63 26.63 3.18
C CYS A 387 11.09 26.45 4.61
N HIS A 388 9.78 26.24 4.78
CA HIS A 388 9.12 26.10 6.08
C HIS A 388 9.02 24.63 6.53
N ARG A 389 10.16 23.98 6.71
CA ARG A 389 10.28 22.59 7.17
C ARG A 389 11.42 22.41 8.19
N PRO A 390 11.41 21.34 9.01
CA PRO A 390 12.49 21.08 9.96
C PRO A 390 13.87 21.07 9.29
N GLY A 391 14.84 21.70 9.95
CA GLY A 391 16.21 21.81 9.46
C GLY A 391 16.47 22.97 8.49
N LYS A 392 15.48 23.84 8.24
CA LYS A 392 15.66 25.10 7.49
C LYS A 392 15.62 26.32 8.40
N ASP A 393 16.37 27.34 8.02
CA ASP A 393 16.39 28.64 8.69
C ASP A 393 15.11 29.42 8.38
N SER A 394 14.07 29.13 9.15
CA SER A 394 12.70 29.63 8.96
C SER A 394 12.08 30.13 10.28
N ASN A 395 12.91 30.56 11.23
CA ASN A 395 12.49 30.91 12.60
C ASN A 395 11.65 29.81 13.28
N ASN A 396 12.01 28.54 13.02
CA ASN A 396 11.30 27.34 13.44
C ASN A 396 9.81 27.27 13.01
N TYR A 397 9.41 28.07 12.00
CA TYR A 397 8.04 28.10 11.51
C TYR A 397 7.83 27.05 10.42
N PHE A 398 7.09 26.00 10.76
CA PHE A 398 6.86 24.83 9.93
C PHE A 398 5.44 24.82 9.37
N MET A 399 5.31 24.44 8.10
CA MET A 399 4.02 24.43 7.38
C MET A 399 3.66 23.05 6.81
N ASP A 400 4.20 21.97 7.38
CA ASP A 400 3.97 20.58 6.99
C ASP A 400 2.62 20.00 7.46
N SER A 401 1.97 20.64 8.44
CA SER A 401 0.65 20.26 8.94
C SER A 401 -0.20 21.47 9.34
N TYR A 402 -1.52 21.27 9.46
CA TYR A 402 -2.45 22.29 9.94
C TYR A 402 -2.02 22.84 11.32
N GLU A 403 -1.70 21.94 12.26
CA GLU A 403 -1.29 22.30 13.60
C GLU A 403 0.02 23.12 13.60
N ASN A 404 0.99 22.72 12.78
CA ASN A 404 2.28 23.41 12.71
C ASN A 404 2.15 24.82 12.13
N ILE A 405 1.31 25.04 11.11
CA ILE A 405 1.06 26.39 10.57
C ILE A 405 0.54 27.35 11.63
N LEU A 406 -0.22 26.85 12.61
CA LEU A 406 -0.86 27.66 13.64
C LEU A 406 -0.01 27.83 14.90
N SER A 407 0.83 26.85 15.22
CA SER A 407 1.46 26.76 16.55
C SER A 407 2.97 26.67 16.55
N SER A 408 3.61 26.50 15.39
CA SER A 408 5.07 26.43 15.29
C SER A 408 5.72 27.81 15.15
N GLY A 409 7.04 27.84 15.34
CA GLY A 409 7.87 29.02 15.14
C GLY A 409 8.11 29.87 16.37
N ASP A 410 9.17 30.66 16.31
CA ASP A 410 9.60 31.53 17.41
C ASP A 410 8.60 32.67 17.67
N ASN A 411 7.74 32.96 16.68
CA ASN A 411 6.67 33.96 16.74
C ASN A 411 5.27 33.30 16.61
N ALA A 412 5.09 32.07 17.12
CA ALA A 412 3.86 31.29 16.97
C ALA A 412 2.58 32.08 17.33
N ASP A 413 2.64 32.92 18.36
CA ASP A 413 1.53 33.77 18.82
C ASP A 413 1.13 34.87 17.83
N LYS A 414 1.98 35.19 16.85
CA LYS A 414 1.80 36.25 15.85
C LYS A 414 1.76 35.76 14.42
N ASN A 415 2.22 34.54 14.17
CA ASN A 415 2.35 33.96 12.84
C ASN A 415 1.00 33.91 12.11
N VAL A 416 -0.02 33.35 12.76
CA VAL A 416 -1.39 33.32 12.21
C VAL A 416 -2.40 33.54 13.33
N ILE A 417 -3.24 34.57 13.19
CA ILE A 417 -4.24 34.95 14.19
C ILE A 417 -5.61 35.02 13.50
N ALA A 418 -6.58 34.25 14.00
CA ALA A 418 -7.95 34.23 13.47
C ALA A 418 -8.54 35.64 13.43
N GLY A 419 -9.01 36.08 12.25
CA GLY A 419 -9.66 37.39 12.09
C GLY A 419 -8.72 38.60 12.10
N ASP A 420 -7.39 38.41 12.11
CA ASP A 420 -6.42 39.51 12.13
C ASP A 420 -5.60 39.58 10.83
N MET A 421 -5.81 40.68 10.11
CA MET A 421 -5.09 41.01 8.88
C MET A 421 -3.60 41.34 9.13
N ASN A 422 -3.21 41.60 10.37
CA ASN A 422 -1.84 41.96 10.76
C ASN A 422 -1.03 40.77 11.28
N SER A 423 -1.53 39.54 11.13
CA SER A 423 -0.73 38.34 11.38
C SER A 423 0.49 38.30 10.47
N HIS A 424 1.62 37.78 10.96
CA HIS A 424 2.88 37.80 10.22
C HIS A 424 2.77 37.05 8.89
N LEU A 425 2.01 35.96 8.83
CA LEU A 425 1.76 35.24 7.57
C LEU A 425 1.10 36.17 6.54
N LEU A 426 0.00 36.85 6.87
CA LEU A 426 -0.72 37.70 5.91
C LEU A 426 0.10 38.91 5.48
N LEU A 427 0.86 39.53 6.39
CA LEU A 427 1.72 40.67 6.06
C LEU A 427 2.85 40.24 5.11
N THR A 428 3.56 39.17 5.43
CA THR A 428 4.72 38.72 4.68
C THR A 428 4.36 38.21 3.28
N ILE A 429 3.24 37.49 3.11
CA ILE A 429 2.76 37.05 1.77
C ILE A 429 2.24 38.21 0.91
N GLN A 430 1.82 39.31 1.56
CA GLN A 430 1.48 40.56 0.89
C GLN A 430 2.70 41.46 0.66
N TYR A 431 3.91 40.93 0.83
CA TYR A 431 5.17 41.66 0.62
C TYR A 431 5.33 42.87 1.56
N GLN A 432 4.86 42.73 2.80
CA GLN A 432 5.11 43.69 3.87
C GLN A 432 6.05 43.05 4.90
N PRO A 433 7.31 43.48 5.00
CA PRO A 433 8.25 42.93 5.95
C PRO A 433 7.85 43.31 7.39
N ILE A 434 8.14 42.41 8.33
CA ILE A 434 7.97 42.64 9.76
C ILE A 434 9.24 43.28 10.30
N LEU A 435 9.11 44.39 11.01
CA LEU A 435 10.23 45.11 11.62
C LEU A 435 10.33 44.81 13.11
N ASP A 436 11.55 44.71 13.62
CA ASP A 436 11.83 44.67 15.06
C ASP A 436 11.79 46.09 15.66
N THR A 437 11.84 46.17 16.99
CA THR A 437 11.79 47.40 17.79
C THR A 437 12.89 48.41 17.48
N ASP A 438 14.01 47.97 16.92
CA ASP A 438 15.13 48.81 16.48
C ASP A 438 15.02 49.25 15.00
N GLY A 439 13.96 48.83 14.30
CA GLY A 439 13.72 49.10 12.89
C GLY A 439 14.44 48.16 11.92
N SER A 440 15.15 47.13 12.42
CA SER A 440 15.70 46.06 11.59
C SER A 440 14.59 45.12 11.09
N VAL A 441 14.83 44.41 9.99
CA VAL A 441 13.85 43.46 9.43
C VAL A 441 13.89 42.17 10.26
N LEU A 442 12.81 41.93 11.01
CA LEU A 442 12.62 40.70 11.79
C LEU A 442 12.23 39.53 10.89
N VAL A 443 11.31 39.77 9.94
CA VAL A 443 10.88 38.79 8.93
C VAL A 443 10.73 39.50 7.58
N GLY A 444 11.40 38.99 6.54
CA GLY A 444 11.33 39.55 5.19
C GLY A 444 10.04 39.23 4.43
N GLU A 445 9.95 39.67 3.18
CA GLU A 445 8.85 39.32 2.28
C GLU A 445 8.89 37.84 1.88
N MET A 446 7.71 37.22 1.74
CA MET A 446 7.59 35.80 1.45
C MET A 446 6.66 35.52 0.24
N PRO A 447 6.98 34.54 -0.62
CA PRO A 447 8.27 33.86 -0.76
C PRO A 447 9.39 34.83 -1.21
N PRO A 448 10.67 34.61 -0.83
CA PRO A 448 11.75 35.56 -1.14
C PRO A 448 12.01 35.76 -2.64
N SER A 449 11.76 34.74 -3.46
CA SER A 449 12.06 34.75 -4.89
C SER A 449 11.01 35.47 -5.74
N ARG A 450 9.73 35.46 -5.32
CA ARG A 450 8.62 35.98 -6.14
C ARG A 450 7.32 36.14 -5.36
N GLN A 451 6.60 37.23 -5.66
CA GLN A 451 5.29 37.50 -5.07
C GLN A 451 4.24 36.50 -5.54
N LEU A 452 3.46 36.00 -4.56
CA LEU A 452 2.31 35.14 -4.82
C LEU A 452 1.27 35.88 -5.67
N LYS A 453 0.53 35.12 -6.47
CA LYS A 453 -0.55 35.70 -7.26
C LYS A 453 -1.68 36.22 -6.36
N PRO A 454 -2.42 37.26 -6.79
CA PRO A 454 -3.47 37.86 -5.96
C PRO A 454 -4.59 36.90 -5.53
N ASP A 455 -4.94 35.92 -6.37
CA ASP A 455 -5.91 34.87 -6.08
C ASP A 455 -5.44 33.98 -4.92
N ILE A 456 -4.18 33.58 -4.91
CA ILE A 456 -3.56 32.80 -3.82
C ILE A 456 -3.58 33.58 -2.51
N ILE A 457 -3.23 34.88 -2.55
CA ILE A 457 -3.25 35.75 -1.37
C ILE A 457 -4.67 35.88 -0.83
N ASP A 458 -5.67 36.08 -1.70
CA ASP A 458 -7.08 36.17 -1.30
C ASP A 458 -7.57 34.90 -0.60
N VAL A 459 -7.15 33.71 -1.05
CA VAL A 459 -7.47 32.44 -0.36
C VAL A 459 -6.94 32.43 1.08
N PHE A 460 -5.68 32.82 1.30
CA PHE A 460 -5.13 32.92 2.65
C PHE A 460 -5.86 33.94 3.51
N VAL A 461 -6.15 35.12 2.96
CA VAL A 461 -6.88 36.18 3.66
C VAL A 461 -8.25 35.67 4.08
N ARG A 462 -9.04 35.08 3.18
CA ARG A 462 -10.36 34.55 3.51
C ARG A 462 -10.31 33.42 4.53
N TRP A 463 -9.31 32.55 4.46
CA TRP A 463 -9.12 31.46 5.42
C TRP A 463 -8.81 31.99 6.83
N VAL A 464 -7.84 32.90 6.95
CA VAL A 464 -7.48 33.52 8.25
C VAL A 464 -8.63 34.33 8.81
N MET A 465 -9.29 35.14 7.98
CA MET A 465 -10.44 35.96 8.40
C MET A 465 -11.67 35.12 8.73
N GLY A 466 -11.82 33.94 8.11
CA GLY A 466 -12.90 33.00 8.34
C GLY A 466 -12.71 32.06 9.52
N GLY A 467 -11.65 32.25 10.32
CA GLY A 467 -11.40 31.44 11.51
C GLY A 467 -10.63 30.13 11.25
N MET A 468 -9.98 30.02 10.08
CA MET A 468 -9.05 28.95 9.73
C MET A 468 -9.62 27.54 9.84
N PRO A 469 -10.74 27.20 9.18
CA PRO A 469 -11.26 25.83 9.23
C PRO A 469 -10.28 24.84 8.59
N GLU A 470 -10.21 23.62 9.16
CA GLU A 470 -9.36 22.52 8.69
C GLU A 470 -9.85 21.89 7.37
#